data_AF-A0A9W5Z3T3-F1
#
_entry.id   AF-A0A9W5Z3T3-F1
#
_cell.length_a   1.000
_cell.length_b   1.000
_cell.length_c   1.000
_cell.angle_alpha   90.00
_cell.angle_beta   90.00
_cell.angle_gamma   90.00
#
_symmetry.space_group_name_H-M   'P 1'
#
loop_
_entity.id
_entity.type
_entity.pdbx_description
1 polymer ?
#
loop_
_entity_poly.entity_id
_entity_poly.type
_entity_poly.pdbx_seq_one_letter_code
_entity_poly.pdbx_strand_id
1 'polypeptide(L)'
;MGNSLYAYEIGNEVDGWGNGKHREGNWTVQRYVNQWNEFATAISRNLTGKDAATLFQGCAFEAPRHVNERTDWNVENAELDGMGPDKAKTVSDHEYMGANCHYTGAGPTIADTLFDRTNMLSRVWYHDYLGNATANSGIKYVIGETNSISCQGAFNISDVMASAVWAVDYVMYLSSLKVSRVHFHMGTRYRYSPWQPIFYNDSAPHVNPMYYGNLFNAAVFAGGNKQTEVLVNETNFGAYAVYSSGSLDSIVAVNLNIWNSTFDPVARPYTALALPDDWQDAKVSRLTSPGVDIAGNITFAGQYVDQNGRIVGKKTYDKVNDGEVLVGAGEAVLVQK
;
A
#
# COMPACT_ATOMS: atom_id res chain seq x y z
N MET A 1 22.49 7.33 14.06
CA MET A 1 21.45 6.44 13.48
C MET A 1 21.95 5.02 13.20
N GLY A 2 23.26 4.77 12.97
CA GLY A 2 23.85 3.43 12.99
C GLY A 2 23.09 2.40 12.13
N ASN A 3 22.90 1.18 12.64
CA ASN A 3 22.15 0.12 11.96
C ASN A 3 20.64 0.40 11.79
N SER A 4 20.12 1.50 12.37
CA SER A 4 18.72 1.91 12.23
C SER A 4 18.47 2.81 11.01
N LEU A 5 19.52 3.32 10.35
CA LEU A 5 19.37 4.06 9.10
C LEU A 5 19.30 3.08 7.93
N TYR A 6 18.16 3.03 7.23
CA TYR A 6 18.01 2.17 6.07
C TYR A 6 18.71 2.72 4.82
N ALA A 7 18.42 3.98 4.48
CA ALA A 7 18.96 4.72 3.36
C ALA A 7 18.73 6.23 3.55
N TYR A 8 19.48 7.06 2.82
CA TYR A 8 19.18 8.48 2.58
C TYR A 8 18.39 8.61 1.28
N GLU A 9 17.45 9.55 1.21
CA GLU A 9 16.76 9.90 -0.04
C GLU A 9 17.18 11.30 -0.49
N ILE A 10 17.43 11.48 -1.79
CA ILE A 10 17.88 12.75 -2.37
C ILE A 10 16.81 13.26 -3.33
N GLY A 11 16.00 14.20 -2.85
CA GLY A 11 14.84 14.73 -3.56
C GLY A 11 13.54 14.05 -3.15
N ASN A 12 12.43 14.58 -3.66
CA ASN A 12 11.08 14.06 -3.52
C ASN A 12 10.23 14.68 -4.63
N GLU A 13 9.52 13.85 -5.41
CA GLU A 13 8.65 14.27 -6.52
C GLU A 13 9.38 15.26 -7.45
N VAL A 14 10.61 14.87 -7.80
CA VAL A 14 11.54 15.72 -8.55
C VAL A 14 11.12 15.91 -10.00
N ASP A 15 10.29 15.02 -10.51
CA ASP A 15 9.66 15.07 -11.82
C ASP A 15 8.73 16.28 -11.98
N GLY A 16 8.18 16.81 -10.87
CA GLY A 16 7.43 18.07 -10.84
C GLY A 16 8.28 19.35 -10.79
N TRP A 17 9.61 19.27 -10.71
CA TRP A 17 10.47 20.43 -10.44
C TRP A 17 10.75 21.34 -11.64
N GLY A 18 10.51 20.88 -12.87
CA GLY A 18 10.72 21.62 -14.13
C GLY A 18 9.73 22.78 -14.36
N ASN A 19 9.31 23.45 -13.28
CA ASN A 19 8.25 24.46 -13.26
C ASN A 19 8.78 25.90 -13.17
N GLY A 20 10.08 26.11 -13.37
CA GLY A 20 10.73 27.42 -13.31
C GLY A 20 10.93 27.97 -11.90
N LYS A 21 10.39 27.31 -10.86
CA LYS A 21 10.59 27.70 -9.45
C LYS A 21 11.66 26.86 -8.76
N HIS A 22 11.59 25.53 -8.91
CA HIS A 22 12.57 24.62 -8.29
C HIS A 22 13.75 24.33 -9.22
N ARG A 23 13.44 24.11 -10.50
CA ARG A 23 14.39 23.90 -11.59
C ARG A 23 13.90 24.60 -12.85
N GLU A 24 14.84 24.87 -13.75
CA GLU A 24 14.55 25.37 -15.10
C GLU A 24 13.64 24.40 -15.87
N GLY A 25 12.90 24.89 -16.88
CA GLY A 25 11.99 24.06 -17.68
C GLY A 25 12.65 22.97 -18.52
N ASN A 26 13.99 22.95 -18.59
CA ASN A 26 14.78 21.90 -19.23
C ASN A 26 15.17 20.77 -18.24
N TRP A 27 14.48 20.65 -17.10
CA TRP A 27 14.70 19.60 -16.11
C TRP A 27 14.25 18.24 -16.65
N THR A 28 15.17 17.28 -16.71
CA THR A 28 14.95 15.94 -17.26
C THR A 28 15.44 14.87 -16.28
N VAL A 29 14.98 13.62 -16.48
CA VAL A 29 15.46 12.46 -15.71
C VAL A 29 17.00 12.35 -15.73
N GLN A 30 17.64 12.52 -16.90
CA GLN A 30 19.10 12.52 -16.99
C GLN A 30 19.77 13.62 -16.15
N ARG A 31 19.20 14.84 -16.12
CA ARG A 31 19.75 15.93 -15.29
C ARG A 31 19.58 15.64 -13.81
N TYR A 32 18.44 15.06 -13.43
CA TYR A 32 18.25 14.58 -12.06
C TYR A 32 19.26 13.50 -11.70
N VAL A 33 19.44 12.46 -12.52
CA VAL A 33 20.38 11.36 -12.23
C VAL A 33 21.82 11.86 -12.12
N ASN A 34 22.24 12.80 -12.98
CA ASN A 34 23.54 13.44 -12.88
C ASN A 34 23.72 14.15 -11.52
N GLN A 35 22.74 14.99 -11.14
CA GLN A 35 22.79 15.71 -9.87
C GLN A 35 22.68 14.77 -8.66
N TRP A 36 21.86 13.73 -8.74
CA TRP A 36 21.73 12.70 -7.71
C TRP A 36 23.07 12.00 -7.49
N ASN A 37 23.77 11.62 -8.57
CA ASN A 37 25.09 10.99 -8.51
C ASN A 37 26.16 11.92 -7.91
N GLU A 38 26.12 13.22 -8.21
CA GLU A 38 27.00 14.22 -7.59
C GLU A 38 26.78 14.28 -6.07
N PHE A 39 25.53 14.41 -5.61
CA PHE A 39 25.22 14.45 -4.18
C PHE A 39 25.52 13.12 -3.49
N ALA A 40 25.12 11.99 -4.07
CA ALA A 40 25.40 10.67 -3.52
C ALA A 40 26.91 10.42 -3.38
N THR A 41 27.71 10.87 -4.34
CA THR A 41 29.18 10.80 -4.28
C THR A 41 29.75 11.67 -3.17
N ALA A 42 29.31 12.93 -3.07
CA ALA A 42 29.77 13.85 -2.03
C ALA A 42 29.43 13.33 -0.62
N ILE A 43 28.21 12.83 -0.42
CA ILE A 43 27.76 12.25 0.84
C ILE A 43 28.53 10.96 1.15
N SER A 44 28.69 10.05 0.17
CA SER A 44 29.46 8.81 0.33
C SER A 44 30.90 9.10 0.76
N ARG A 45 31.56 10.06 0.11
CA ARG A 45 32.95 10.42 0.40
C ARG A 45 33.10 10.97 1.81
N ASN A 46 32.17 11.82 2.24
CA ASN A 46 32.19 12.41 3.58
C ASN A 46 31.92 11.36 4.68
N LEU A 47 31.00 10.44 4.45
CA LEU A 47 30.63 9.43 5.44
C LEU A 47 31.59 8.23 5.50
N THR A 48 32.19 7.85 4.38
CA THR A 48 32.90 6.56 4.24
C THR A 48 34.33 6.68 3.70
N GLY A 49 34.74 7.86 3.22
CA GLY A 49 36.01 8.06 2.52
C GLY A 49 36.04 7.50 1.09
N LYS A 50 34.91 6.99 0.56
CA LYS A 50 34.79 6.41 -0.79
C LYS A 50 33.79 7.19 -1.63
N ASP A 51 34.00 7.19 -2.94
CA ASP A 51 33.14 7.89 -3.90
C ASP A 51 31.76 7.24 -4.09
N ALA A 52 31.62 5.99 -3.64
CA ALA A 52 30.38 5.24 -3.69
C ALA A 52 30.19 4.42 -2.42
N ALA A 53 28.96 4.40 -1.94
CA ALA A 53 28.49 3.49 -0.92
C ALA A 53 26.98 3.27 -1.12
N THR A 54 26.54 2.01 -1.05
CA THR A 54 25.13 1.63 -1.19
C THR A 54 24.30 2.09 0.01
N LEU A 55 23.94 3.38 0.02
CA LEU A 55 23.35 4.09 1.15
C LEU A 55 22.08 4.85 0.78
N PHE A 56 21.64 4.83 -0.49
CA PHE A 56 20.63 5.76 -0.97
C PHE A 56 19.36 5.08 -1.49
N GLN A 57 18.23 5.78 -1.33
CA GLN A 57 17.04 5.61 -2.15
C GLN A 57 17.06 6.68 -3.24
N GLY A 58 16.84 6.27 -4.47
CA GLY A 58 16.76 7.16 -5.62
C GLY A 58 15.34 7.29 -6.18
N CYS A 59 15.21 8.21 -7.13
CA CYS A 59 13.98 8.55 -7.84
C CYS A 59 12.98 9.32 -6.96
N ALA A 60 12.25 8.62 -6.08
CA ALA A 60 11.13 9.18 -5.32
C ALA A 60 10.21 10.04 -6.23
N PHE A 61 9.92 9.52 -7.42
CA PHE A 61 9.10 10.21 -8.42
C PHE A 61 7.63 10.14 -8.01
N GLU A 62 6.82 11.06 -8.53
CA GLU A 62 5.36 10.89 -8.51
C GLU A 62 4.96 9.60 -9.25
N ALA A 63 3.65 9.32 -9.31
CA ALA A 63 3.17 8.09 -9.91
C ALA A 63 3.59 7.95 -11.38
N PRO A 64 4.22 6.82 -11.78
CA PRO A 64 4.64 6.61 -13.15
C PRO A 64 3.39 6.51 -14.02
N ARG A 65 3.14 7.52 -14.84
CA ARG A 65 2.02 7.54 -15.81
C ARG A 65 2.46 7.24 -17.23
N HIS A 66 3.78 7.12 -17.47
CA HIS A 66 4.37 6.89 -18.78
C HIS A 66 5.62 6.01 -18.67
N VAL A 67 5.76 5.04 -19.59
CA VAL A 67 6.86 4.06 -19.65
C VAL A 67 7.32 3.76 -21.09
N ASN A 68 6.94 4.61 -22.05
CA ASN A 68 7.15 4.32 -23.48
C ASN A 68 8.33 5.09 -24.08
N GLU A 69 8.73 6.21 -23.47
CA GLU A 69 9.76 7.11 -23.97
C GLU A 69 10.94 7.20 -22.99
N ARG A 70 12.17 7.41 -23.51
CA ARG A 70 13.37 7.59 -22.67
C ARG A 70 13.37 8.87 -21.85
N THR A 71 12.47 9.79 -22.17
CA THR A 71 12.24 11.03 -21.42
C THR A 71 11.20 10.90 -20.31
N ASP A 72 10.48 9.77 -20.23
CA ASP A 72 9.51 9.53 -19.18
C ASP A 72 10.19 9.45 -17.82
N TRP A 73 9.58 10.06 -16.81
CA TRP A 73 10.05 9.95 -15.43
C TRP A 73 9.58 8.62 -14.84
N ASN A 74 10.50 7.67 -14.76
CA ASN A 74 10.30 6.37 -14.11
C ASN A 74 11.65 5.77 -13.69
N VAL A 75 11.62 4.79 -12.80
CA VAL A 75 12.84 4.17 -12.25
C VAL A 75 13.70 3.47 -13.30
N GLU A 76 13.11 2.87 -14.34
CA GLU A 76 13.88 2.20 -15.42
C GLU A 76 14.76 3.21 -16.15
N ASN A 77 14.18 4.35 -16.54
CA ASN A 77 14.91 5.42 -17.22
C ASN A 77 15.99 6.02 -16.32
N ALA A 78 15.75 6.13 -15.01
CA ALA A 78 16.76 6.62 -14.07
C ALA A 78 17.96 5.65 -13.92
N GLU A 79 17.72 4.34 -13.89
CA GLU A 79 18.78 3.33 -13.90
C GLU A 79 19.56 3.35 -15.22
N LEU A 80 18.87 3.45 -16.36
CA LEU A 80 19.50 3.56 -17.69
C LEU A 80 20.35 4.83 -17.84
N ASP A 81 19.99 5.90 -17.13
CA ASP A 81 20.72 7.17 -17.11
C ASP A 81 21.93 7.17 -16.13
N GLY A 82 22.18 6.05 -15.46
CA GLY A 82 23.37 5.82 -14.63
C GLY A 82 23.14 5.84 -13.13
N MET A 83 21.90 5.65 -12.65
CA MET A 83 21.65 5.38 -11.23
C MET A 83 21.98 3.91 -10.92
N GLY A 84 23.15 3.66 -10.32
CA GLY A 84 23.70 2.32 -10.14
C GLY A 84 23.58 1.74 -8.71
N PRO A 85 23.69 0.39 -8.58
CA PRO A 85 23.62 -0.32 -7.29
C PRO A 85 24.82 -0.08 -6.36
N ASP A 86 25.91 0.52 -6.86
CA ASP A 86 27.05 0.95 -6.05
C ASP A 86 26.69 2.10 -5.08
N LYS A 87 25.60 2.83 -5.39
CA LYS A 87 25.05 3.91 -4.54
C LYS A 87 23.61 3.64 -4.12
N ALA A 88 22.75 3.22 -5.05
CA ALA A 88 21.33 3.01 -4.79
C ALA A 88 21.08 1.63 -4.16
N LYS A 89 20.48 1.64 -2.98
CA LYS A 89 19.95 0.45 -2.30
C LYS A 89 18.53 0.14 -2.79
N THR A 90 17.75 1.18 -3.04
CA THR A 90 16.39 1.12 -3.58
C THR A 90 16.18 2.25 -4.59
N VAL A 91 15.28 2.01 -5.54
CA VAL A 91 14.65 3.04 -6.38
C VAL A 91 13.17 3.06 -6.11
N SER A 92 12.60 4.26 -6.08
CA SER A 92 11.25 4.50 -5.59
C SER A 92 10.39 5.28 -6.58
N ASP A 93 9.17 4.80 -6.77
CA ASP A 93 8.05 5.59 -7.28
C ASP A 93 6.98 5.76 -6.18
N HIS A 94 6.12 6.75 -6.34
CA HIS A 94 4.95 6.97 -5.49
C HIS A 94 3.66 6.45 -6.15
N GLU A 95 2.57 6.26 -5.40
CA GLU A 95 1.24 6.01 -5.99
C GLU A 95 0.08 6.33 -5.06
N TYR A 96 -0.99 6.88 -5.61
CA TYR A 96 -2.25 7.15 -4.91
C TYR A 96 -3.44 6.80 -5.80
N MET A 97 -4.53 6.29 -5.20
CA MET A 97 -5.70 5.85 -5.97
C MET A 97 -6.51 7.02 -6.55
N GLY A 98 -6.25 8.24 -6.09
CA GLY A 98 -6.88 9.47 -6.57
C GLY A 98 -6.24 10.69 -5.93
N ALA A 99 -6.81 11.86 -6.16
CA ALA A 99 -6.37 13.12 -5.58
C ALA A 99 -7.53 13.90 -4.94
N ASN A 100 -7.32 14.41 -3.73
CA ASN A 100 -8.28 15.29 -3.04
C ASN A 100 -8.05 16.80 -3.37
N CYS A 101 -7.21 17.06 -4.35
CA CYS A 101 -6.81 18.39 -4.80
C CYS A 101 -6.79 18.39 -6.33
N HIS A 102 -6.92 19.58 -6.94
CA HIS A 102 -6.73 19.80 -8.37
C HIS A 102 -7.60 18.95 -9.33
N TYR A 103 -8.69 18.34 -8.86
CA TYR A 103 -9.66 17.67 -9.73
C TYR A 103 -10.67 18.65 -10.31
N THR A 104 -11.09 18.42 -11.56
CA THR A 104 -12.17 19.15 -12.22
C THR A 104 -13.40 18.26 -12.29
N GLY A 105 -14.52 18.70 -11.70
CA GLY A 105 -15.78 17.95 -11.72
C GLY A 105 -16.10 17.27 -10.39
N ALA A 106 -16.62 16.03 -10.45
CA ALA A 106 -16.89 15.24 -9.25
C ALA A 106 -15.57 14.81 -8.59
N GLY A 107 -15.49 14.97 -7.27
CA GLY A 107 -14.36 14.46 -6.49
C GLY A 107 -14.42 12.94 -6.34
N PRO A 108 -13.38 12.33 -5.74
CA PRO A 108 -13.36 10.90 -5.49
C PRO A 108 -14.51 10.48 -4.59
N THR A 109 -14.98 9.24 -4.77
CA THR A 109 -15.90 8.55 -3.88
C THR A 109 -15.30 7.22 -3.43
N ILE A 110 -15.93 6.55 -2.44
CA ILE A 110 -15.50 5.19 -2.08
C ILE A 110 -15.61 4.27 -3.31
N ALA A 111 -16.74 4.35 -4.04
CA ALA A 111 -17.08 3.41 -5.10
C ALA A 111 -16.22 3.53 -6.36
N ASP A 112 -15.83 4.73 -6.75
CA ASP A 112 -15.03 4.97 -7.97
C ASP A 112 -13.51 4.98 -7.72
N THR A 113 -13.08 5.05 -6.45
CA THR A 113 -11.68 5.24 -6.11
C THR A 113 -11.10 4.05 -5.35
N LEU A 114 -11.63 3.74 -4.16
CA LEU A 114 -11.07 2.70 -3.27
C LEU A 114 -11.68 1.32 -3.54
N PHE A 115 -12.97 1.27 -3.86
CA PHE A 115 -13.73 0.05 -4.12
C PHE A 115 -13.91 -0.20 -5.62
N ASP A 116 -13.09 0.44 -6.45
CA ASP A 116 -12.95 0.14 -7.87
C ASP A 116 -11.58 -0.50 -8.12
N ARG A 117 -11.54 -1.83 -8.27
CA ARG A 117 -10.26 -2.50 -8.58
C ARG A 117 -9.77 -2.16 -9.98
N THR A 118 -10.61 -1.71 -10.91
CA THR A 118 -10.14 -1.24 -12.22
C THR A 118 -9.25 -0.01 -12.04
N ASN A 119 -9.67 0.95 -11.20
CA ASN A 119 -8.87 2.10 -10.85
C ASN A 119 -7.54 1.68 -10.20
N MET A 120 -7.56 0.80 -9.20
CA MET A 120 -6.34 0.30 -8.55
C MET A 120 -5.41 -0.44 -9.53
N LEU A 121 -5.92 -1.41 -10.30
CA LEU A 121 -5.14 -2.23 -11.21
C LEU A 121 -4.53 -1.41 -12.35
N SER A 122 -5.26 -0.43 -12.90
CA SER A 122 -4.73 0.45 -13.95
C SER A 122 -3.53 1.30 -13.50
N ARG A 123 -3.49 1.64 -12.20
CA ARG A 123 -2.40 2.37 -11.56
C ARG A 123 -1.23 1.44 -11.25
N VAL A 124 -1.53 0.29 -10.66
CA VAL A 124 -0.52 -0.70 -10.28
C VAL A 124 0.16 -1.37 -11.49
N TRP A 125 -0.47 -1.39 -12.65
CA TRP A 125 0.11 -1.89 -13.89
C TRP A 125 1.52 -1.33 -14.17
N TYR A 126 1.74 -0.03 -13.92
CA TYR A 126 3.05 0.59 -14.11
C TYR A 126 4.11 0.01 -13.16
N HIS A 127 3.73 -0.30 -11.92
CA HIS A 127 4.64 -0.90 -10.94
C HIS A 127 4.95 -2.37 -11.25
N ASP A 128 3.99 -3.12 -11.82
CA ASP A 128 4.27 -4.47 -12.34
C ASP A 128 5.29 -4.42 -13.48
N TYR A 129 5.08 -3.51 -14.45
CA TYR A 129 6.01 -3.29 -15.54
C TYR A 129 7.42 -2.90 -15.02
N LEU A 130 7.51 -1.86 -14.20
CA LEU A 130 8.79 -1.31 -13.73
C LEU A 130 9.51 -2.26 -12.77
N GLY A 131 8.78 -2.98 -11.93
CA GLY A 131 9.35 -4.03 -11.09
C GLY A 131 9.94 -5.18 -11.90
N ASN A 132 9.36 -5.50 -13.07
CA ASN A 132 9.93 -6.48 -14.00
C ASN A 132 11.13 -5.92 -14.78
N ALA A 133 11.05 -4.69 -15.27
CA ALA A 133 12.11 -4.03 -16.04
C ALA A 133 13.40 -3.89 -15.21
N THR A 134 13.27 -3.56 -13.92
CA THR A 134 14.41 -3.33 -13.01
C THR A 134 14.84 -4.58 -12.22
N ALA A 135 14.16 -5.72 -12.38
CA ALA A 135 14.36 -6.91 -11.54
C ALA A 135 15.81 -7.41 -11.47
N ASN A 136 16.59 -7.21 -12.53
CA ASN A 136 17.96 -7.69 -12.67
C ASN A 136 19.02 -6.60 -12.46
N SER A 137 18.64 -5.37 -12.09
CA SER A 137 19.58 -4.25 -11.93
C SER A 137 20.46 -4.37 -10.68
N GLY A 138 20.05 -5.24 -9.74
CA GLY A 138 20.66 -5.32 -8.42
C GLY A 138 20.16 -4.24 -7.45
N ILE A 139 19.26 -3.37 -7.89
CA ILE A 139 18.58 -2.36 -7.07
C ILE A 139 17.16 -2.83 -6.79
N LYS A 140 16.69 -2.61 -5.57
CA LYS A 140 15.33 -3.01 -5.18
C LYS A 140 14.32 -1.93 -5.54
N TYR A 141 13.29 -2.31 -6.30
CA TYR A 141 12.16 -1.43 -6.56
C TYR A 141 11.22 -1.35 -5.34
N VAL A 142 10.82 -0.15 -4.95
CA VAL A 142 9.89 0.10 -3.84
C VAL A 142 8.83 1.12 -4.25
N ILE A 143 7.68 1.04 -3.60
CA ILE A 143 6.73 2.15 -3.56
C ILE A 143 7.05 2.94 -2.30
N GLY A 144 7.86 3.99 -2.44
CA GLY A 144 8.41 4.76 -1.31
C GLY A 144 7.43 5.76 -0.69
N GLU A 145 6.35 6.05 -1.38
CA GLU A 145 5.22 6.78 -0.84
C GLU A 145 3.91 6.33 -1.49
N THR A 146 2.93 5.97 -0.69
CA THR A 146 1.58 5.68 -1.20
C THR A 146 0.52 5.95 -0.15
N ASN A 147 -0.70 6.21 -0.59
CA ASN A 147 -1.86 6.04 0.26
C ASN A 147 -3.17 5.97 -0.56
N SER A 148 -4.32 5.98 0.11
CA SER A 148 -5.65 5.96 -0.50
C SER A 148 -5.82 7.08 -1.54
N ILE A 149 -5.81 8.34 -1.11
CA ILE A 149 -6.03 9.52 -1.97
C ILE A 149 -5.00 10.58 -1.60
N SER A 150 -4.29 11.14 -2.59
CA SER A 150 -3.26 12.16 -2.37
C SER A 150 -3.84 13.45 -1.80
N CYS A 151 -2.97 14.40 -1.42
CA CYS A 151 -3.37 15.63 -0.74
C CYS A 151 -4.09 15.37 0.59
N GLN A 152 -3.43 14.58 1.45
CA GLN A 152 -3.82 14.32 2.84
C GLN A 152 -5.09 13.47 3.01
N GLY A 153 -5.56 12.83 1.94
CA GLY A 153 -6.76 11.99 1.94
C GLY A 153 -8.05 12.79 1.85
N ALA A 154 -9.09 12.15 1.30
CA ALA A 154 -10.43 12.70 1.18
C ALA A 154 -11.31 12.33 2.40
N PHE A 155 -12.14 13.28 2.82
CA PHE A 155 -13.05 13.15 3.96
C PHE A 155 -14.17 12.15 3.69
N ASN A 156 -14.48 11.32 4.69
CA ASN A 156 -15.42 10.20 4.62
C ASN A 156 -15.09 9.16 3.54
N ILE A 157 -13.81 9.06 3.16
CA ILE A 157 -13.32 8.10 2.16
C ILE A 157 -12.00 7.50 2.64
N SER A 158 -11.02 8.34 2.96
CA SER A 158 -9.70 7.89 3.43
C SER A 158 -9.66 7.56 4.93
N ASP A 159 -10.58 8.14 5.70
CA ASP A 159 -10.73 8.06 7.15
C ASP A 159 -11.89 7.16 7.60
N VAL A 160 -12.34 6.24 6.74
CA VAL A 160 -13.44 5.29 7.02
C VAL A 160 -13.00 3.85 6.72
N MET A 161 -13.79 2.87 7.16
CA MET A 161 -13.53 1.43 7.00
C MET A 161 -13.15 1.02 5.57
N ALA A 162 -13.69 1.69 4.54
CA ALA A 162 -13.30 1.44 3.16
C ALA A 162 -11.79 1.49 2.93
N SER A 163 -11.07 2.41 3.59
CA SER A 163 -9.61 2.50 3.45
C SER A 163 -8.88 1.32 4.09
N ALA A 164 -9.45 0.70 5.13
CA ALA A 164 -8.91 -0.52 5.73
C ALA A 164 -9.04 -1.72 4.78
N VAL A 165 -10.23 -1.92 4.20
CA VAL A 165 -10.51 -3.01 3.27
C VAL A 165 -9.70 -2.86 1.99
N TRP A 166 -9.65 -1.65 1.42
CA TRP A 166 -8.80 -1.33 0.27
C TRP A 166 -7.32 -1.62 0.55
N ALA A 167 -6.80 -1.23 1.72
CA ALA A 167 -5.40 -1.47 2.05
C ALA A 167 -5.04 -2.96 2.13
N VAL A 168 -6.00 -3.84 2.47
CA VAL A 168 -5.79 -5.29 2.37
C VAL A 168 -5.62 -5.71 0.92
N ASP A 169 -6.58 -5.39 0.05
CA ASP A 169 -6.50 -5.78 -1.38
C ASP A 169 -5.25 -5.21 -2.06
N TYR A 170 -4.96 -3.92 -1.83
CA TYR A 170 -3.84 -3.21 -2.43
C TYR A 170 -2.49 -3.84 -2.04
N VAL A 171 -2.27 -4.13 -0.77
CA VAL A 171 -1.01 -4.75 -0.31
C VAL A 171 -0.92 -6.20 -0.77
N MET A 172 -2.02 -6.95 -0.74
CA MET A 172 -2.03 -8.33 -1.23
C MET A 172 -1.68 -8.38 -2.73
N TYR A 173 -2.28 -7.53 -3.55
CA TYR A 173 -1.96 -7.45 -4.97
C TYR A 173 -0.52 -7.00 -5.23
N LEU A 174 -0.04 -5.94 -4.56
CA LEU A 174 1.36 -5.51 -4.70
C LEU A 174 2.36 -6.60 -4.27
N SER A 175 2.01 -7.42 -3.27
CA SER A 175 2.88 -8.48 -2.79
C SER A 175 3.03 -9.66 -3.76
N SER A 176 2.15 -9.78 -4.77
CA SER A 176 2.35 -10.74 -5.87
C SER A 176 3.24 -10.19 -7.00
N LEU A 177 3.67 -8.93 -6.91
CA LEU A 177 4.52 -8.27 -7.89
C LEU A 177 5.98 -8.19 -7.41
N LYS A 178 6.86 -7.71 -8.28
CA LYS A 178 8.28 -7.44 -7.96
C LYS A 178 8.49 -6.10 -7.24
N VAL A 179 7.57 -5.76 -6.33
CA VAL A 179 7.68 -4.61 -5.44
C VAL A 179 8.23 -5.09 -4.10
N SER A 180 9.41 -4.61 -3.71
CA SER A 180 10.12 -5.14 -2.54
C SER A 180 9.69 -4.53 -1.20
N ARG A 181 9.06 -3.35 -1.24
CA ARG A 181 8.52 -2.65 -0.06
C ARG A 181 7.50 -1.60 -0.48
N VAL A 182 6.53 -1.36 0.41
CA VAL A 182 5.50 -0.33 0.28
C VAL A 182 5.53 0.55 1.53
N HIS A 183 5.47 1.87 1.36
CA HIS A 183 5.51 2.85 2.44
C HIS A 183 4.25 3.72 2.42
N PHE A 184 3.35 3.48 3.36
CA PHE A 184 2.16 4.32 3.52
C PHE A 184 2.53 5.70 4.07
N HIS A 185 2.24 6.75 3.29
CA HIS A 185 2.47 8.13 3.69
C HIS A 185 1.61 8.50 4.88
N MET A 186 2.17 9.30 5.78
CA MET A 186 1.47 9.72 6.98
C MET A 186 1.92 11.10 7.42
N GLY A 187 1.02 11.80 8.08
CA GLY A 187 1.26 13.11 8.66
C GLY A 187 0.20 13.45 9.70
N THR A 188 0.48 14.47 10.50
CA THR A 188 -0.49 14.96 11.48
C THR A 188 -1.74 15.44 10.75
N ARG A 189 -2.93 14.94 11.17
CA ARG A 189 -4.26 15.26 10.60
C ARG A 189 -4.53 14.70 9.19
N TYR A 190 -3.61 13.96 8.57
CA TYR A 190 -3.92 13.36 7.27
C TYR A 190 -4.97 12.27 7.48
N ARG A 191 -6.03 12.29 6.68
CA ARG A 191 -7.19 11.40 6.82
C ARG A 191 -6.83 9.95 6.59
N TYR A 192 -5.84 9.72 5.73
CA TYR A 192 -5.30 8.41 5.47
C TYR A 192 -4.21 7.97 6.48
N SER A 193 -3.81 8.82 7.44
CA SER A 193 -2.81 8.40 8.42
C SER A 193 -3.38 7.25 9.22
N PRO A 194 -2.65 6.15 9.45
CA PRO A 194 -3.17 5.02 10.21
C PRO A 194 -3.40 5.34 11.69
N TRP A 195 -2.78 6.38 12.25
CA TRP A 195 -3.04 6.82 13.62
C TRP A 195 -2.70 8.30 13.82
N GLN A 196 -3.25 8.87 14.89
CA GLN A 196 -2.81 10.11 15.49
C GLN A 196 -2.22 9.79 16.88
N PRO A 197 -0.89 9.96 17.08
CA PRO A 197 -0.25 9.50 18.32
C PRO A 197 -0.34 10.50 19.48
N ILE A 198 -0.77 11.73 19.22
CA ILE A 198 -0.80 12.83 20.19
C ILE A 198 -2.17 13.52 20.19
N PHE A 199 -2.47 14.25 21.25
CA PHE A 199 -3.60 15.17 21.24
C PHE A 199 -3.35 16.31 20.24
N TYR A 200 -4.33 16.58 19.38
CA TYR A 200 -4.22 17.65 18.38
C TYR A 200 -5.62 18.14 17.99
N ASN A 201 -5.85 19.46 18.01
CA ASN A 201 -7.12 20.12 17.68
C ASN A 201 -8.36 19.39 18.24
N ASP A 202 -8.42 19.22 19.55
CA ASP A 202 -9.53 18.61 20.27
C ASP A 202 -9.78 17.12 19.98
N SER A 203 -8.86 16.46 19.26
CA SER A 203 -8.85 15.02 19.06
C SER A 203 -7.79 14.35 19.93
N ALA A 204 -8.22 13.42 20.78
CA ALA A 204 -7.33 12.56 21.57
C ALA A 204 -6.54 11.60 20.66
N PRO A 205 -5.43 11.00 21.14
CA PRO A 205 -4.76 9.94 20.43
C PRO A 205 -5.72 8.79 20.05
N HIS A 206 -5.65 8.35 18.80
CA HIS A 206 -6.51 7.28 18.27
C HIS A 206 -5.87 6.61 17.07
N VAL A 207 -6.34 5.41 16.74
CA VAL A 207 -6.08 4.79 15.44
C VAL A 207 -7.18 5.17 14.45
N ASN A 208 -6.82 5.29 13.18
CA ASN A 208 -7.77 5.45 12.09
C ASN A 208 -8.06 4.10 11.44
N PRO A 209 -9.14 3.98 10.65
CA PRO A 209 -9.53 2.74 9.99
C PRO A 209 -8.40 2.02 9.25
N MET A 210 -7.54 2.75 8.54
CA MET A 210 -6.40 2.18 7.82
C MET A 210 -5.45 1.36 8.70
N TYR A 211 -5.38 1.65 10.01
CA TYR A 211 -4.63 0.83 10.97
C TYR A 211 -5.06 -0.64 10.91
N TYR A 212 -6.36 -0.90 10.77
CA TYR A 212 -6.90 -2.25 10.76
C TYR A 212 -6.53 -3.02 9.49
N GLY A 213 -6.44 -2.34 8.35
CA GLY A 213 -5.89 -2.92 7.12
C GLY A 213 -4.41 -3.28 7.28
N ASN A 214 -3.64 -2.37 7.90
CA ASN A 214 -2.23 -2.64 8.22
C ASN A 214 -2.06 -3.80 9.22
N LEU A 215 -2.91 -3.89 10.24
CA LEU A 215 -2.91 -4.98 11.21
C LEU A 215 -3.26 -6.32 10.56
N PHE A 216 -4.24 -6.33 9.64
CA PHE A 216 -4.60 -7.50 8.86
C PHE A 216 -3.40 -7.96 8.02
N ASN A 217 -2.81 -7.07 7.23
CA ASN A 217 -1.64 -7.39 6.40
C ASN A 217 -0.45 -7.85 7.24
N ALA A 218 -0.22 -7.24 8.42
CA ALA A 218 0.81 -7.69 9.35
C ALA A 218 0.55 -9.11 9.87
N ALA A 219 -0.72 -9.51 10.04
CA ALA A 219 -1.08 -10.88 10.42
C ALA A 219 -0.86 -11.89 9.29
N VAL A 220 -1.15 -11.51 8.04
CA VAL A 220 -0.87 -12.31 6.84
C VAL A 220 0.64 -12.58 6.68
N PHE A 221 1.45 -11.52 6.78
CA PHE A 221 2.89 -11.58 6.55
C PHE A 221 3.72 -11.87 7.82
N ALA A 222 3.06 -12.26 8.91
CA ALA A 222 3.73 -12.62 10.15
C ALA A 222 4.75 -13.74 9.92
N GLY A 223 5.95 -13.59 10.49
CA GLY A 223 7.08 -14.51 10.30
C GLY A 223 7.92 -14.24 9.04
N GLY A 224 7.46 -13.40 8.12
CA GLY A 224 8.20 -13.04 6.90
C GLY A 224 8.33 -14.18 5.88
N ASN A 225 9.12 -13.93 4.82
CA ASN A 225 9.41 -14.89 3.74
C ASN A 225 8.16 -15.58 3.16
N LYS A 226 7.12 -14.78 2.89
CA LYS A 226 5.88 -15.24 2.27
C LYS A 226 5.90 -14.94 0.77
N GLN A 227 5.24 -15.79 0.00
CA GLN A 227 4.97 -15.57 -1.41
C GLN A 227 3.46 -15.47 -1.61
N THR A 228 3.01 -14.48 -2.37
CA THR A 228 1.59 -14.26 -2.66
C THR A 228 1.28 -14.60 -4.11
N GLU A 229 0.18 -15.32 -4.33
CA GLU A 229 -0.37 -15.62 -5.65
C GLU A 229 -1.81 -15.14 -5.72
N VAL A 230 -2.20 -14.54 -6.85
CA VAL A 230 -3.58 -14.09 -7.09
C VAL A 230 -4.43 -15.30 -7.49
N LEU A 231 -5.46 -15.60 -6.71
CA LEU A 231 -6.43 -16.67 -7.00
C LEU A 231 -7.63 -16.16 -7.78
N VAL A 232 -8.16 -14.99 -7.38
CA VAL A 232 -9.34 -14.37 -7.97
C VAL A 232 -9.05 -12.90 -8.22
N ASN A 233 -9.32 -12.45 -9.44
CA ASN A 233 -9.07 -11.08 -9.88
C ASN A 233 -10.31 -10.44 -10.54
N GLU A 234 -11.42 -10.33 -9.81
CA GLU A 234 -12.67 -9.73 -10.29
C GLU A 234 -12.80 -8.25 -9.91
N THR A 235 -13.69 -7.49 -10.54
CA THR A 235 -13.81 -6.02 -10.32
C THR A 235 -14.03 -5.63 -8.85
N ASN A 236 -14.83 -6.41 -8.10
CA ASN A 236 -15.20 -6.08 -6.72
C ASN A 236 -14.84 -7.21 -5.72
N PHE A 237 -14.06 -8.20 -6.16
CA PHE A 237 -13.66 -9.32 -5.31
C PHE A 237 -12.24 -9.80 -5.64
N GLY A 238 -11.37 -9.82 -4.63
CA GLY A 238 -10.00 -10.31 -4.74
C GLY A 238 -9.78 -11.48 -3.81
N ALA A 239 -9.06 -12.50 -4.26
CA ALA A 239 -8.60 -13.57 -3.38
C ALA A 239 -7.15 -13.96 -3.70
N TYR A 240 -6.42 -14.35 -2.66
CA TYR A 240 -4.97 -14.53 -2.70
C TYR A 240 -4.57 -15.76 -1.90
N ALA A 241 -3.66 -16.56 -2.45
CA ALA A 241 -2.97 -17.63 -1.73
C ALA A 241 -1.64 -17.08 -1.22
N VAL A 242 -1.34 -17.37 0.04
CA VAL A 242 -0.07 -16.99 0.66
C VAL A 242 0.66 -18.25 1.05
N TYR A 243 1.89 -18.40 0.56
CA TYR A 243 2.74 -19.54 0.79
C TYR A 243 3.87 -19.19 1.75
N SER A 244 4.26 -20.17 2.57
CA SER A 244 5.45 -20.13 3.41
C SER A 244 6.28 -21.37 3.13
N SER A 245 7.52 -21.19 2.67
CA SER A 245 8.43 -22.30 2.32
C SER A 245 7.80 -23.33 1.36
N GLY A 246 7.04 -22.86 0.37
CA GLY A 246 6.38 -23.70 -0.64
C GLY A 246 5.10 -24.39 -0.20
N SER A 247 4.66 -24.20 1.05
CA SER A 247 3.38 -24.72 1.56
C SER A 247 2.34 -23.62 1.67
N LEU A 248 1.09 -23.90 1.30
CA LEU A 248 -0.01 -22.94 1.45
C LEU A 248 -0.24 -22.66 2.94
N ASP A 249 0.00 -21.41 3.33
CA ASP A 249 -0.01 -20.94 4.72
C ASP A 249 -1.34 -20.26 5.08
N SER A 250 -1.86 -19.46 4.14
CA SER A 250 -3.15 -18.79 4.32
C SER A 250 -3.85 -18.48 3.00
N ILE A 251 -5.15 -18.26 3.06
CA ILE A 251 -5.95 -17.71 1.97
C ILE A 251 -6.55 -16.39 2.47
N VAL A 252 -6.43 -15.33 1.67
CA VAL A 252 -7.03 -14.02 1.93
C VAL A 252 -8.11 -13.76 0.89
N ALA A 253 -9.24 -13.23 1.31
CA ALA A 253 -10.27 -12.73 0.40
C ALA A 253 -10.81 -11.38 0.84
N VAL A 254 -11.12 -10.54 -0.14
CA VAL A 254 -11.52 -9.14 0.04
C VAL A 254 -12.74 -8.86 -0.84
N ASN A 255 -13.81 -8.36 -0.23
CA ASN A 255 -15.05 -8.02 -0.92
C ASN A 255 -15.24 -6.50 -0.92
N LEU A 256 -15.05 -5.89 -2.08
CA LEU A 256 -15.12 -4.45 -2.31
C LEU A 256 -16.51 -4.02 -2.84
N ASN A 257 -17.56 -4.80 -2.58
CA ASN A 257 -18.92 -4.32 -2.79
C ASN A 257 -19.30 -3.32 -1.68
N ILE A 258 -19.96 -2.23 -2.06
CA ILE A 258 -20.37 -1.17 -1.13
C ILE A 258 -21.40 -1.72 -0.14
N TRP A 259 -21.11 -1.52 1.15
CA TRP A 259 -22.05 -1.78 2.24
C TRP A 259 -22.02 -0.63 3.23
N ASN A 260 -23.09 0.17 3.27
CA ASN A 260 -23.15 1.32 4.18
C ASN A 260 -23.79 0.93 5.51
N SER A 261 -23.38 1.62 6.56
CA SER A 261 -23.85 1.46 7.94
C SER A 261 -25.36 1.70 8.12
N THR A 262 -26.00 2.34 7.14
CA THR A 262 -27.44 2.63 7.11
C THR A 262 -28.29 1.52 6.52
N PHE A 263 -27.69 0.49 5.90
CA PHE A 263 -28.41 -0.65 5.35
C PHE A 263 -28.83 -1.63 6.45
N ASP A 264 -29.89 -2.42 6.19
CA ASP A 264 -30.36 -3.46 7.11
C ASP A 264 -29.26 -4.53 7.31
N PRO A 265 -28.69 -4.68 8.52
CA PRO A 265 -27.61 -5.62 8.78
C PRO A 265 -27.90 -7.07 8.35
N VAL A 266 -29.17 -7.50 8.36
CA VAL A 266 -29.56 -8.86 7.97
C VAL A 266 -29.49 -9.06 6.45
N ALA A 267 -29.53 -7.98 5.68
CA ALA A 267 -29.51 -8.00 4.22
C ALA A 267 -28.09 -7.89 3.62
N ARG A 268 -27.02 -7.93 4.44
CA ARG A 268 -25.65 -7.85 3.93
C ARG A 268 -25.39 -9.00 2.94
N PRO A 269 -25.05 -8.71 1.67
CA PRO A 269 -24.73 -9.76 0.71
C PRO A 269 -23.36 -10.36 1.04
N TYR A 270 -23.23 -11.67 0.84
CA TYR A 270 -21.99 -12.42 1.05
C TYR A 270 -21.58 -13.11 -0.24
N THR A 271 -20.28 -13.12 -0.52
CA THR A 271 -19.67 -13.95 -1.55
C THR A 271 -19.07 -15.19 -0.89
N ALA A 272 -19.42 -16.37 -1.39
CA ALA A 272 -18.85 -17.63 -0.94
C ALA A 272 -17.52 -17.90 -1.64
N LEU A 273 -16.46 -18.16 -0.87
CA LEU A 273 -15.18 -18.64 -1.37
C LEU A 273 -15.00 -20.10 -0.99
N ALA A 274 -14.96 -20.98 -2.00
CA ALA A 274 -14.64 -22.39 -1.81
C ALA A 274 -13.17 -22.56 -1.41
N LEU A 275 -12.93 -23.40 -0.40
CA LEU A 275 -11.61 -23.74 0.11
C LEU A 275 -11.18 -25.14 -0.33
N PRO A 276 -9.87 -25.45 -0.29
CA PRO A 276 -9.40 -26.81 -0.50
C PRO A 276 -9.95 -27.78 0.56
N ASP A 277 -10.16 -29.04 0.19
CA ASP A 277 -10.82 -30.07 1.03
C ASP A 277 -10.20 -30.24 2.43
N ASP A 278 -8.90 -30.01 2.58
CA ASP A 278 -8.19 -30.17 3.85
C ASP A 278 -8.21 -28.90 4.74
N TRP A 279 -9.05 -27.90 4.42
CA TRP A 279 -9.23 -26.64 5.16
C TRP A 279 -10.56 -26.54 5.92
N GLN A 280 -11.31 -27.64 6.07
CA GLN A 280 -12.62 -27.64 6.74
C GLN A 280 -12.57 -27.15 8.20
N ASP A 281 -11.45 -27.34 8.89
CA ASP A 281 -11.24 -26.89 10.28
C ASP A 281 -10.46 -25.56 10.37
N ALA A 282 -10.24 -24.87 9.25
CA ALA A 282 -9.49 -23.63 9.24
C ALA A 282 -10.17 -22.53 10.06
N LYS A 283 -9.34 -21.67 10.64
CA LYS A 283 -9.73 -20.48 11.39
C LYS A 283 -9.87 -19.29 10.46
N VAL A 284 -11.01 -18.61 10.55
CA VAL A 284 -11.29 -17.42 9.75
C VAL A 284 -11.20 -16.17 10.64
N SER A 285 -10.21 -15.32 10.41
CA SER A 285 -10.06 -14.01 11.04
C SER A 285 -10.68 -12.94 10.15
N ARG A 286 -11.72 -12.24 10.62
CA ARG A 286 -12.47 -11.26 9.82
C ARG A 286 -12.12 -9.82 10.18
N LEU A 287 -11.88 -9.00 9.18
CA LEU A 287 -11.90 -7.54 9.24
C LEU A 287 -13.29 -7.04 8.85
N THR A 288 -14.05 -6.49 9.79
CA THR A 288 -15.43 -6.06 9.56
C THR A 288 -15.82 -4.85 10.43
N SER A 289 -16.90 -4.19 10.03
CA SER A 289 -17.61 -3.13 10.73
C SER A 289 -19.10 -3.16 10.30
N PRO A 290 -19.97 -2.35 10.92
CA PRO A 290 -21.33 -2.13 10.41
C PRO A 290 -21.42 -1.57 8.97
N GLY A 291 -20.38 -0.89 8.48
CA GLY A 291 -20.40 -0.15 7.22
C GLY A 291 -19.02 0.31 6.74
N VAL A 292 -18.81 0.40 5.43
CA VAL A 292 -17.55 0.89 4.85
C VAL A 292 -17.38 2.41 4.97
N ASP A 293 -18.49 3.11 5.20
CA ASP A 293 -18.66 4.56 5.32
C ASP A 293 -18.41 5.13 6.73
N ILE A 294 -18.03 4.29 7.70
CA ILE A 294 -17.83 4.70 9.10
C ILE A 294 -16.39 4.48 9.57
N ALA A 295 -15.97 5.30 10.55
CA ALA A 295 -14.65 5.24 11.16
C ALA A 295 -14.59 4.40 12.46
N GLY A 296 -15.74 3.93 12.95
CA GLY A 296 -15.88 3.25 14.24
C GLY A 296 -16.38 1.82 14.13
N ASN A 297 -16.39 1.10 15.24
CA ASN A 297 -16.84 -0.30 15.34
C ASN A 297 -16.13 -1.25 14.37
N ILE A 298 -14.87 -0.94 14.03
CA ILE A 298 -14.02 -1.79 13.20
C ILE A 298 -13.36 -2.81 14.10
N THR A 299 -13.41 -4.07 13.70
CA THR A 299 -12.70 -5.15 14.39
C THR A 299 -11.93 -6.01 13.42
N PHE A 300 -10.81 -6.55 13.88
CA PHE A 300 -10.10 -7.65 13.22
C PHE A 300 -10.07 -8.86 14.16
N ALA A 301 -10.62 -9.98 13.72
CA ALA A 301 -10.79 -11.19 14.53
C ALA A 301 -11.48 -10.92 15.89
N GLY A 302 -12.50 -10.05 15.89
CA GLY A 302 -13.25 -9.66 17.10
C GLY A 302 -12.51 -8.70 18.05
N GLN A 303 -11.32 -8.22 17.68
CA GLN A 303 -10.53 -7.29 18.50
C GLN A 303 -10.50 -5.89 17.88
N TYR A 304 -10.43 -4.88 18.75
CA TYR A 304 -10.29 -3.46 18.38
C TYR A 304 -9.08 -2.84 19.07
N VAL A 305 -8.67 -1.65 18.63
CA VAL A 305 -7.57 -0.89 19.26
C VAL A 305 -8.14 0.26 20.08
N ASP A 306 -7.77 0.33 21.36
CA ASP A 306 -8.17 1.43 22.25
C ASP A 306 -7.35 2.72 21.99
N GLN A 307 -7.74 3.81 22.65
CA GLN A 307 -7.06 5.11 22.57
C GLN A 307 -5.60 5.09 23.06
N ASN A 308 -5.17 4.03 23.77
CA ASN A 308 -3.80 3.85 24.22
C ASN A 308 -2.98 2.97 23.26
N GLY A 309 -3.54 2.58 22.12
CA GLY A 309 -2.91 1.69 21.16
C GLY A 309 -2.89 0.22 21.59
N ARG A 310 -3.74 -0.19 22.54
CA ARG A 310 -3.82 -1.60 22.98
C ARG A 310 -4.85 -2.36 22.17
N ILE A 311 -4.52 -3.58 21.79
CA ILE A 311 -5.48 -4.53 21.23
C ILE A 311 -6.37 -5.04 22.37
N VAL A 312 -7.68 -4.79 22.27
CA VAL A 312 -8.71 -5.11 23.27
C VAL A 312 -9.75 -6.06 22.66
N GLY A 313 -10.38 -6.86 23.51
CA GLY A 313 -11.33 -7.89 23.12
C GLY A 313 -10.68 -9.27 23.02
N LYS A 314 -11.52 -10.30 22.95
CA LYS A 314 -11.08 -11.68 22.78
C LYS A 314 -10.94 -11.97 21.29
N LYS A 315 -9.80 -12.53 20.88
CA LYS A 315 -9.64 -13.02 19.51
C LYS A 315 -10.66 -14.14 19.24
N THR A 316 -11.46 -13.96 18.20
CA THR A 316 -12.48 -14.91 17.75
C THR A 316 -12.23 -15.30 16.30
N TYR A 317 -12.70 -16.48 15.94
CA TYR A 317 -12.58 -17.04 14.60
C TYR A 317 -13.94 -17.51 14.13
N ASP A 318 -14.31 -17.17 12.90
CA ASP A 318 -15.43 -17.82 12.24
C ASP A 318 -15.01 -19.22 11.81
N LYS A 319 -16.00 -20.08 11.57
CA LYS A 319 -15.80 -21.43 11.05
C LYS A 319 -15.99 -21.44 9.53
N VAL A 320 -15.27 -22.32 8.87
CA VAL A 320 -15.61 -22.78 7.51
C VAL A 320 -16.90 -23.56 7.60
N ASN A 321 -17.83 -23.33 6.66
CA ASN A 321 -19.09 -24.08 6.59
C ASN A 321 -19.17 -24.73 5.21
N ASP A 322 -19.32 -26.06 5.18
CA ASP A 322 -19.44 -26.84 3.95
C ASP A 322 -18.32 -26.58 2.92
N GLY A 323 -17.08 -26.41 3.40
CA GLY A 323 -15.92 -26.10 2.55
C GLY A 323 -15.83 -24.65 2.08
N GLU A 324 -16.70 -23.76 2.56
CA GLU A 324 -16.76 -22.37 2.12
C GLU A 324 -16.56 -21.36 3.26
N VAL A 325 -16.03 -20.20 2.89
CA VAL A 325 -16.00 -19.01 3.74
C VAL A 325 -16.84 -17.91 3.09
N LEU A 326 -17.79 -17.39 3.87
CA LEU A 326 -18.62 -16.26 3.45
C LEU A 326 -17.91 -14.94 3.75
N VAL A 327 -17.74 -14.11 2.72
CA VAL A 327 -17.12 -12.78 2.81
C VAL A 327 -18.17 -11.72 2.51
N GLY A 328 -18.58 -10.95 3.51
CA GLY A 328 -19.62 -9.93 3.36
C GLY A 328 -19.13 -8.74 2.56
N ALA A 329 -20.04 -8.03 1.90
CA ALA A 329 -19.72 -6.76 1.25
C ALA A 329 -19.05 -5.78 2.24
N GLY A 330 -17.89 -5.25 1.86
CA GLY A 330 -17.10 -4.35 2.71
C GLY A 330 -16.26 -5.05 3.77
N GLU A 331 -15.92 -6.32 3.58
CA GLU A 331 -15.13 -7.12 4.52
C GLU A 331 -13.89 -7.74 3.87
N ALA A 332 -12.94 -8.12 4.71
CA ALA A 332 -11.83 -8.99 4.34
C ALA A 332 -11.69 -10.14 5.34
N VAL A 333 -11.26 -11.31 4.86
CA VAL A 333 -11.03 -12.51 5.70
C VAL A 333 -9.63 -13.07 5.47
N LEU A 334 -8.99 -13.49 6.57
CA LEU A 334 -7.76 -14.27 6.59
C LEU A 334 -8.11 -15.67 7.09
N VAL A 335 -7.95 -16.65 6.22
CA VAL A 335 -8.19 -18.07 6.51
C VAL A 335 -6.84 -18.75 6.76
N GLN A 336 -6.69 -19.43 7.90
CA GLN A 336 -5.47 -20.13 8.30
C GLN A 336 -5.82 -21.49 8.92
N LYS A 337 -5.00 -22.51 8.66
CA LYS A 337 -5.17 -23.82 9.30
C LYS A 337 -4.92 -23.81 10.81
#